data_AF-A0ABD6EJN0-F1
#
_entry.id   AF-A0ABD6EJN0-F1
#
_cell.length_a   1.000
_cell.length_b   1.000
_cell.length_c   1.000
_cell.angle_alpha   90.00
_cell.angle_beta   90.00
_cell.angle_gamma   90.00
#
_symmetry.space_group_name_H-M   'P 1'
#
loop_
_entity.id
_entity.type
_entity.pdbx_description
1 polymer ?
#
loop_
_entity_poly.entity_id
_entity_poly.type
_entity_poly.pdbx_seq_one_letter_code
_entity_poly.pdbx_strand_id
1 'polypeptide(L)' 'MLIAVLFDLLMLSFFIYTPGVQHLLGVDHPPAFVWIFCLPVWSLLFVFNEGRKYFIRNWPKSRIVHCLKW' A
#
# COMPACT_ATOMS: atom_id res chain seq x y z
N MET A 1 -0.63 -14.65 3.60
CA MET A 1 -0.71 -13.19 3.36
C MET A 1 -0.74 -12.39 4.65
N LEU A 2 -1.66 -12.67 5.60
CA LEU A 2 -1.73 -11.90 6.85
C LEU A 2 -0.44 -11.91 7.69
N ILE A 3 0.23 -13.04 7.80
CA ILE A 3 1.51 -13.15 8.54
C ILE A 3 2.60 -12.27 7.91
N ALA A 4 2.66 -12.22 6.58
CA ALA A 4 3.64 -11.39 5.87
C ALA A 4 3.38 -9.90 6.10
N VAL A 5 2.11 -9.48 6.08
CA VAL A 5 1.72 -8.09 6.39
C VAL A 5 2.02 -7.73 7.84
N LEU A 6 1.76 -8.64 8.78
CA LEU A 6 2.08 -8.44 10.20
C LEU A 6 3.59 -8.30 10.42
N PHE A 7 4.37 -9.14 9.74
CA PHE A 7 5.83 -9.09 9.80
C PHE A 7 6.37 -7.79 9.21
N ASP A 8 5.81 -7.32 8.09
CA ASP A 8 6.17 -6.05 7.47
C ASP A 8 5.91 -4.85 8.39
N LEU A 9 4.73 -4.82 9.05
CA LEU A 9 4.41 -3.79 10.06
C LEU A 9 5.38 -3.83 11.25
N LEU A 10 5.74 -5.03 11.72
CA LEU A 10 6.67 -5.21 12.83
C LEU A 10 8.07 -4.70 12.44
N MET A 11 8.60 -5.11 11.28
CA MET A 11 9.90 -4.65 10.80
C MET A 11 9.92 -3.13 10.62
N LEU A 12 8.89 -2.56 10.01
CA LEU A 12 8.77 -1.13 9.80
C LEU A 12 8.73 -0.37 11.14
N SER A 13 8.02 -0.88 12.15
CA SER A 13 8.05 -0.30 13.50
C SER A 13 9.44 -0.41 14.15
N PHE A 14 10.13 -1.54 13.96
CA PHE A 14 11.48 -1.74 14.48
C PHE A 14 12.49 -0.77 13.86
N PHE A 15 12.44 -0.56 12.55
CA PHE A 15 13.32 0.39 11.85
C PHE A 15 13.13 1.84 12.29
N ILE A 16 11.89 2.24 12.59
CA ILE A 16 11.55 3.64 12.88
C ILE A 16 11.69 3.99 14.36
N TYR A 17 11.46 3.04 15.28
CA TYR A 17 11.44 3.32 16.72
C TYR A 17 12.68 2.81 17.48
N THR A 18 13.58 2.05 16.84
CA THR A 18 14.80 1.57 17.49
C THR A 18 15.95 2.57 17.26
N PRO A 19 16.46 3.25 18.31
CA PRO A 19 17.39 4.36 18.15
C PRO A 19 18.73 3.94 17.51
N GLY A 20 19.21 2.73 17.80
CA GLY A 20 20.42 2.19 17.18
C GLY A 20 20.27 1.99 15.67
N VAL A 21 19.08 1.64 15.21
CA VAL A 21 18.78 1.38 13.79
C VAL A 21 18.52 2.68 13.05
N GLN A 22 17.82 3.64 13.69
CA GLN A 22 17.64 4.99 13.17
C GLN A 22 18.98 5.69 12.92
N HIS A 23 19.93 5.57 13.86
CA HIS A 23 21.28 6.13 13.69
C HIS A 23 22.06 5.47 12.55
N LEU A 24 21.90 4.15 12.36
CA LEU A 24 22.55 3.44 11.25
C LEU A 24 21.97 3.83 9.89
N LEU A 25 20.66 4.06 9.81
CA LEU A 25 19.96 4.41 8.57
C LEU A 25 19.94 5.91 8.29
N GLY A 26 20.26 6.76 9.28
CA GLY A 26 20.18 8.22 9.17
C GLY A 26 18.75 8.73 8.98
N VAL A 27 17.77 8.05 9.59
CA VAL A 27 16.34 8.34 9.43
C VAL A 27 15.77 8.97 10.70
N ASP A 28 15.12 10.13 10.55
CA ASP A 28 14.41 10.81 11.64
C ASP A 28 12.99 10.26 11.83
N HIS A 29 12.47 10.42 13.05
CA HIS A 29 11.11 9.98 13.35
C HIS A 29 10.10 10.78 12.50
N PRO A 30 9.22 10.11 11.73
CA PRO A 30 8.20 10.83 10.99
C PRO A 30 7.10 11.32 11.95
N PRO A 31 6.54 12.51 11.70
CA PRO A 31 5.41 13.02 12.46
C PRO A 31 4.15 12.15 12.23
N ALA A 32 3.31 12.03 13.26
CA ALA A 32 2.21 11.08 13.32
C ALA A 32 1.20 11.19 12.15
N PHE A 33 1.02 12.38 11.58
CA PHE A 33 0.09 12.61 10.47
C PHE A 33 0.48 11.87 9.19
N VAL A 34 1.76 11.56 8.98
CA VAL A 34 2.24 10.88 7.77
C VAL A 34 1.67 9.46 7.67
N TRP A 35 1.46 8.80 8.81
CA TRP A 35 0.86 7.46 8.87
C TRP A 35 -0.59 7.44 8.38
N ILE A 36 -1.33 8.54 8.58
CA ILE A 36 -2.72 8.66 8.15
C ILE A 36 -2.81 8.72 6.62
N PHE A 37 -1.79 9.26 5.94
CA PHE A 37 -1.75 9.34 4.48
C PHE A 37 -1.73 7.97 3.79
N CYS A 38 -1.25 6.93 4.47
CA CYS A 38 -1.28 5.57 3.95
C CYS A 38 -2.71 5.03 3.74
N LEU A 39 -3.68 5.45 4.57
CA LEU A 39 -5.06 4.96 4.52
C LEU A 39 -5.83 5.38 3.24
N PRO A 40 -5.85 6.67 2.81
CA PRO A 40 -6.51 7.05 1.57
C PRO A 40 -5.81 6.49 0.32
N VAL A 41 -4.48 6.35 0.35
CA VAL A 41 -3.75 5.72 -0.76
C VAL A 41 -4.14 4.24 -0.89
N TRP A 42 -4.19 3.52 0.24
CA TRP A 42 -4.62 2.13 0.29
C TRP A 42 -6.07 1.95 -0.19
N SER A 43 -7.00 2.81 0.25
CA SER A 43 -8.40 2.71 -0.16
C SER A 43 -8.59 3.00 -1.65
N LEU A 44 -7.87 3.99 -2.21
CA LEU A 44 -7.94 4.32 -3.62
C LEU A 44 -7.39 3.19 -4.50
N LEU A 45 -6.26 2.57 -4.10
CA LEU A 45 -5.71 1.38 -4.76
C LEU A 45 -6.67 0.19 -4.70
N PHE A 46 -7.30 -0.02 -3.55
CA PHE A 46 -8.27 -1.10 -3.38
C PHE A 46 -9.48 -0.92 -4.31
N VAL A 47 -10.08 0.28 -4.31
CA VAL A 47 -11.22 0.60 -5.19
C VAL A 47 -10.84 0.51 -6.66
N PHE A 48 -9.66 1.01 -7.05
CA PHE A 48 -9.18 0.92 -8.41
C PHE A 48 -9.01 -0.54 -8.86
N ASN A 49 -8.39 -1.38 -8.04
CA ASN A 49 -8.16 -2.78 -8.36
C ASN A 49 -9.49 -3.57 -8.44
N GLU A 50 -10.40 -3.35 -7.50
CA GLU A 50 -11.69 -4.03 -7.50
C GLU A 50 -12.59 -3.56 -8.63
N GLY A 51 -12.61 -2.25 -8.91
CA GLY A 51 -13.27 -1.68 -10.07
C GLY A 51 -12.74 -2.29 -11.36
N ARG A 52 -11.42 -2.39 -11.55
CA ARG A 52 -10.81 -3.07 -12.70
C ARG A 52 -11.28 -4.50 -12.85
N LYS A 53 -11.24 -5.31 -11.79
CA LYS A 53 -11.70 -6.70 -11.82
C LYS A 53 -13.18 -6.79 -12.18
N TYR A 54 -14.01 -5.89 -11.66
CA TYR A 54 -15.43 -5.83 -11.97
C TYR A 54 -15.68 -5.53 -13.46
N PHE A 55 -14.98 -4.52 -14.02
CA PHE A 55 -15.10 -4.18 -15.44
C PHE A 55 -14.65 -5.31 -16.37
N ILE A 56 -13.56 -6.02 -16.03
CA ILE A 56 -13.07 -7.17 -16.81
C ILE A 56 -14.09 -8.32 -16.82
N ARG A 57 -14.72 -8.60 -15.67
CA ARG A 57 -15.72 -9.68 -15.54
C ARG A 57 -17.01 -9.37 -16.30
N ASN A 58 -17.47 -8.14 -16.25
CA ASN A 58 -18.80 -7.77 -16.77
C ASN A 58 -18.75 -7.29 -18.24
N TRP A 59 -17.64 -6.71 -18.72
CA TRP A 59 -17.54 -6.11 -20.06
C TRP A 59 -16.29 -6.53 -20.85
N PRO A 60 -16.07 -7.84 -21.11
CA PRO A 60 -14.82 -8.34 -21.67
C PRO A 60 -14.49 -7.83 -23.09
N LYS A 61 -15.49 -7.40 -23.87
CA LYS A 61 -15.31 -6.86 -25.23
C LYS A 61 -15.19 -5.32 -25.31
N SER A 62 -15.34 -4.61 -24.19
CA SER A 62 -15.31 -3.14 -24.22
C SER A 62 -13.89 -2.60 -24.41
N ARG A 63 -13.75 -1.50 -25.15
CA ARG A 63 -12.46 -0.83 -25.41
C ARG A 63 -11.75 -0.38 -24.10
N ILE A 64 -12.53 -0.17 -23.04
CA ILE A 64 -12.09 0.19 -21.68
C ILE A 64 -11.30 -0.95 -21.02
N VAL A 65 -11.75 -2.20 -21.20
CA VAL A 65 -11.04 -3.38 -20.66
C VAL A 65 -9.70 -3.59 -21.35
N HIS A 66 -9.57 -3.26 -22.64
CA HIS A 66 -8.29 -3.37 -23.34
C HIS A 66 -7.29 -2.29 -22.89
N CYS A 67 -7.76 -1.09 -22.56
CA CYS A 67 -6.93 -0.01 -22.03
C CYS A 67 -6.48 -0.27 -20.57
N LEU A 68 -7.32 -0.90 -19.75
CA LEU A 68 -7.01 -1.31 -18.36
C LEU A 68 -6.20 -2.61 -18.24
N LYS A 69 -5.94 -3.30 -19.36
CA LYS A 69 -5.16 -4.54 -19.42
C LYS A 69 -3.65 -4.30 -19.50
N TRP A 70 -3.24 -3.06 -19.77
CA TRP A 70 -1.83 -2.62 -19.73
C TRP A 70 -1.36 -2.42 -18.29
#